data_AF-A0A953C429-F1
#
_entry.id   AF-A0A953C429-F1
#
_cell.length_a   1.000
_cell.length_b   1.000
_cell.length_c   1.000
_cell.angle_alpha   90.00
_cell.angle_beta   90.00
_cell.angle_gamma   90.00
#
_symmetry.space_group_name_H-M   'P 1'
#
loop_
_entity.id
_entity.type
_entity.pdbx_description
1 polymer ?
#
loop_
_entity_poly.entity_id
_entity_poly.type
_entity_poly.pdbx_seq_one_letter_code
_entity_poly.pdbx_strand_id
1 'polypeptide(L)'
;MTAQPFSEPAGDVAGAVAGRFAAAPTKQPFIRATEIWVPTADRKQLELGAGLYGPLRAFEAVSQQTQFGYDEGLPGKAWAAGHPIVLKDLTNSYFKRGEAASAAGLTCAVALPIFAGQFLIAVLVLFCGDDREHVGAIELWHTPPGSVEMGLVDGYYGTADALEWNSRHIKFMHGIGLPGRVWATAMPVIMEDLGRSRQFLRWADAERVGINHGIGIPCGRDGEGAWVLTLLSALGTPIARRFESWIPDADHGGLILHAGYCEHAADLASVYRGVVVPPDGGLLGHVWRTGAPALASELTSEPAMIAVSTAEAGLTTMVAMPVIANAALKAVVAWYL
;
A
#
# COMPACT_ATOMS: atom_id res chain seq x y z
N MET A 1 -24.69 6.43 -78.04
CA MET A 1 -24.74 6.89 -76.64
C MET A 1 -25.17 5.70 -75.79
N THR A 2 -24.18 5.03 -75.20
CA THR A 2 -24.36 3.89 -74.31
C THR A 2 -23.34 4.08 -73.19
N ALA A 3 -23.85 4.25 -71.97
CA ALA A 3 -23.08 4.61 -70.79
C ALA A 3 -22.18 3.44 -70.34
N GLN A 4 -20.90 3.73 -70.08
CA GLN A 4 -20.00 2.84 -69.37
C GLN A 4 -20.26 2.94 -67.86
N PRO A 5 -20.23 1.82 -67.10
CA PRO A 5 -20.30 1.87 -65.64
C PRO A 5 -18.96 2.32 -65.05
N PHE A 6 -19.03 3.17 -64.03
CA PHE A 6 -17.90 3.52 -63.17
C PHE A 6 -17.46 2.28 -62.39
N SER A 7 -16.20 1.88 -62.55
CA SER A 7 -15.53 0.88 -61.73
C SER A 7 -14.78 1.58 -60.60
N GLU A 8 -15.27 1.48 -59.36
CA GLU A 8 -14.49 1.76 -58.15
C GLU A 8 -13.58 0.56 -57.84
N PRO A 9 -12.31 0.76 -57.46
CA PRO A 9 -11.53 -0.30 -56.85
C PRO A 9 -12.01 -0.51 -55.41
N ALA A 10 -12.37 -1.75 -55.07
CA ALA A 10 -12.58 -2.19 -53.69
C ALA A 10 -11.25 -2.05 -52.91
N GLY A 11 -11.10 -0.91 -52.24
CA GLY A 11 -10.05 -0.68 -51.26
C GLY A 11 -10.38 -1.43 -49.98
N ASP A 12 -9.50 -2.36 -49.62
CA ASP A 12 -9.55 -3.20 -48.43
C ASP A 12 -9.64 -2.35 -47.14
N VAL A 13 -10.83 -2.27 -46.55
CA VAL A 13 -11.09 -1.54 -45.29
C VAL A 13 -10.70 -2.38 -44.06
N ALA A 14 -10.14 -3.59 -44.24
CA ALA A 14 -9.73 -4.45 -43.13
C ALA A 14 -8.31 -4.17 -42.60
N GLY A 15 -7.56 -3.24 -43.21
CA GLY A 15 -6.15 -2.97 -42.87
C GLY A 15 -5.86 -1.81 -41.91
N ALA A 16 -6.85 -1.02 -41.47
CA ALA A 16 -6.61 0.30 -40.87
C ALA A 16 -6.82 0.44 -39.35
N VAL A 17 -7.11 -0.64 -38.60
CA VAL A 17 -7.31 -0.55 -37.13
C VAL A 17 -6.38 -1.47 -36.33
N ALA A 18 -5.26 -1.88 -36.91
CA ALA A 18 -4.25 -2.70 -36.24
C ALA A 18 -2.89 -1.98 -36.24
N GLY A 19 -2.80 -0.86 -35.52
CA GLY A 19 -1.56 -0.11 -35.41
C GLY A 19 -1.55 0.86 -34.24
N ARG A 20 -0.75 0.52 -33.24
CA ARG A 20 -0.22 1.38 -32.15
C ARG A 20 -1.02 1.44 -30.84
N PHE A 21 -1.10 0.30 -30.17
CA PHE A 21 -0.75 0.28 -28.75
C PHE A 21 0.52 -0.57 -28.64
N ALA A 22 1.69 0.08 -28.74
CA ALA A 22 2.87 -0.53 -28.15
C ALA A 22 2.55 -0.68 -26.66
N ALA A 23 2.59 -1.90 -26.13
CA ALA A 23 2.45 -2.12 -24.70
C ALA A 23 3.47 -1.21 -24.01
N ALA A 24 2.99 -0.29 -23.16
CA ALA A 24 3.88 0.48 -22.32
C ALA A 24 4.74 -0.52 -21.52
N PRO A 25 6.05 -0.27 -21.35
CA PRO A 25 6.89 -1.16 -20.54
C PRO A 25 6.21 -1.37 -19.19
N THR A 26 6.08 -2.63 -18.77
CA THR A 26 5.44 -3.00 -17.51
C THR A 26 6.17 -2.32 -16.36
N LYS A 27 5.54 -1.28 -15.80
CA LYS A 27 6.06 -0.57 -14.64
C LYS A 27 6.10 -1.53 -13.47
N GLN A 28 7.28 -1.64 -12.88
CA GLN A 28 7.55 -2.57 -11.81
C GLN A 28 7.25 -1.86 -10.48
N PRO A 29 6.33 -2.35 -9.62
CA PRO A 29 5.91 -1.64 -8.42
C PRO A 29 7.04 -1.51 -7.39
N PHE A 30 7.08 -0.40 -6.66
CA PHE A 30 8.18 -0.14 -5.70
C PHE A 30 8.27 -1.20 -4.58
N ILE A 31 7.13 -1.70 -4.10
CA ILE A 31 7.09 -2.85 -3.19
C ILE A 31 7.39 -4.12 -3.98
N ARG A 32 8.45 -4.82 -3.58
CA ARG A 32 8.97 -6.03 -4.24
C ARG A 32 8.59 -7.33 -3.53
N ALA A 33 8.48 -7.24 -2.20
CA ALA A 33 8.01 -8.34 -1.37
C ALA A 33 7.22 -7.83 -0.18
N THR A 34 6.36 -8.67 0.37
CA THR A 34 5.60 -8.39 1.59
C THR A 34 5.59 -9.62 2.47
N GLU A 35 5.76 -9.43 3.78
CA GLU A 35 5.73 -10.50 4.77
C GLU A 35 4.75 -10.16 5.89
N ILE A 36 4.04 -11.17 6.38
CA ILE A 36 3.22 -11.08 7.58
C ILE A 36 3.86 -11.97 8.63
N TRP A 37 4.36 -11.36 9.69
CA TRP A 37 4.94 -12.03 10.84
C TRP A 37 3.91 -12.07 11.96
N VAL A 38 3.60 -13.25 12.49
CA VAL A 38 2.59 -13.43 13.55
C VAL A 38 3.24 -13.92 14.83
N PRO A 39 2.72 -13.56 16.02
CA PRO A 39 3.18 -14.13 17.28
C PRO A 39 3.01 -15.65 17.28
N THR A 40 4.02 -16.36 17.77
CA THR A 40 3.94 -17.78 18.10
C THR A 40 2.84 -18.04 19.13
N ALA A 41 2.41 -19.29 19.30
CA ALA A 41 1.36 -19.65 20.26
C ALA A 41 1.68 -19.23 21.72
N ASP A 42 2.96 -19.25 22.11
CA ASP A 42 3.43 -18.77 23.42
C ASP A 42 3.68 -17.25 23.46
N ARG A 43 3.52 -16.56 22.32
CA ARG A 43 3.66 -15.12 22.11
C ARG A 43 5.02 -14.55 22.50
N LYS A 44 6.08 -15.35 22.48
CA LYS A 44 7.44 -14.89 22.80
C LYS A 44 8.24 -14.48 21.57
N GLN A 45 7.87 -15.01 20.41
CA GLN A 45 8.55 -14.80 19.15
C GLN A 45 7.55 -14.53 18.03
N LEU A 46 8.06 -14.08 16.90
CA LEU A 46 7.35 -13.93 15.65
C LEU A 46 7.84 -15.00 14.68
N GLU A 47 6.89 -15.63 14.00
CA GLU A 47 7.11 -16.56 12.90
C GLU A 47 6.45 -16.05 11.61
N LEU A 48 6.94 -16.51 10.47
CA LEU A 48 6.38 -16.12 9.18
C LEU A 48 5.00 -16.77 9.01
N GLY A 49 3.94 -15.96 9.00
CA GLY A 49 2.57 -16.43 8.75
C GLY A 49 2.26 -16.52 7.26
N ALA A 50 2.65 -15.51 6.48
CA ALA A 50 2.45 -15.48 5.03
C ALA A 50 3.44 -14.53 4.34
N GLY A 51 3.65 -14.66 3.03
CA GLY A 51 4.39 -13.68 2.26
C GLY A 51 4.05 -13.67 0.77
N LEU A 52 4.29 -12.52 0.14
CA LEU A 52 4.28 -12.32 -1.31
C LEU A 52 5.72 -11.99 -1.73
N TYR A 53 6.38 -12.92 -2.41
CA TYR A 53 7.79 -12.78 -2.81
C TYR A 53 7.98 -12.66 -4.33
N GLY A 54 6.93 -12.93 -5.12
CA GLY A 54 7.05 -13.04 -6.57
C GLY A 54 8.18 -13.97 -6.98
N PRO A 55 9.20 -13.50 -7.73
CA PRO A 55 10.33 -14.31 -8.15
C PRO A 55 11.40 -14.55 -7.07
N LEU A 56 11.32 -13.90 -5.89
CA LEU A 56 12.38 -13.85 -4.88
C LEU A 56 12.45 -15.10 -3.97
N ARG A 57 12.47 -16.30 -4.58
CA ARG A 57 12.36 -17.59 -3.87
C ARG A 57 13.50 -17.88 -2.88
N ALA A 58 14.72 -17.42 -3.18
CA ALA A 58 15.86 -17.59 -2.26
C ALA A 58 15.65 -16.78 -0.96
N PHE A 59 15.12 -15.56 -1.08
CA PHE A 59 14.79 -14.73 0.08
C PHE A 59 13.62 -15.31 0.87
N GLU A 60 12.59 -15.83 0.19
CA GLU A 60 11.49 -16.56 0.81
C GLU A 60 11.98 -17.74 1.68
N ALA A 61 12.88 -18.58 1.16
CA ALA A 61 13.40 -19.74 1.87
C ALA A 61 14.14 -19.37 3.16
N VAL A 62 14.94 -18.29 3.15
CA VAL A 62 15.61 -17.77 4.35
C VAL A 62 14.58 -17.25 5.36
N SER A 63 13.54 -16.57 4.86
CA SER A 63 12.49 -15.99 5.69
C SER A 63 11.65 -17.06 6.41
N GLN A 64 11.35 -18.17 5.74
CA GLN A 64 10.66 -19.33 6.33
C GLN A 64 11.44 -19.99 7.48
N GLN A 65 12.77 -19.84 7.51
CA GLN A 65 13.64 -20.42 8.55
C GLN A 65 13.98 -19.42 9.66
N THR A 66 13.46 -18.20 9.59
CA THR A 66 13.78 -17.13 10.53
C THR A 66 12.67 -16.94 11.55
N GLN A 67 13.06 -16.61 12.79
CA GLN A 67 12.16 -16.13 13.83
C GLN A 67 12.75 -14.88 14.50
N PHE A 68 11.88 -14.08 15.11
CA PHE A 68 12.26 -12.83 15.78
C PHE A 68 11.65 -12.76 17.19
N GLY A 69 12.48 -12.62 18.21
CA GLY A 69 12.02 -12.23 19.55
C GLY A 69 11.61 -10.76 19.63
N TYR A 70 11.09 -10.37 20.79
CA TYR A 70 10.86 -8.96 21.12
C TYR A 70 12.14 -8.13 21.00
N ASP A 71 12.08 -6.97 20.36
CA ASP A 71 13.21 -6.08 20.07
C ASP A 71 14.32 -6.69 19.18
N GLU A 72 14.04 -7.82 18.53
CA GLU A 72 15.00 -8.55 17.71
C GLU A 72 14.74 -8.39 16.20
N GLY A 73 15.77 -8.02 15.44
CA GLY A 73 15.63 -7.75 14.01
C GLY A 73 14.59 -6.67 13.71
N LEU A 74 14.20 -6.52 12.44
CA LEU A 74 13.23 -5.48 12.07
C LEU A 74 11.80 -5.76 12.60
N PRO A 75 11.21 -6.96 12.45
CA PRO A 75 9.86 -7.20 12.96
C PRO A 75 9.76 -7.10 14.49
N GLY A 76 10.74 -7.67 15.21
CA GLY A 76 10.76 -7.61 16.68
C GLY A 76 10.97 -6.20 17.22
N LYS A 77 11.73 -5.36 16.51
CA LYS A 77 11.88 -3.93 16.86
C LYS A 77 10.59 -3.15 16.66
N ALA A 78 9.88 -3.38 15.56
CA ALA A 78 8.58 -2.74 15.35
C ALA A 78 7.57 -3.17 16.43
N TRP A 79 7.58 -4.45 16.81
CA TRP A 79 6.81 -4.93 17.95
C TRP A 79 7.18 -4.18 19.25
N ALA A 80 8.47 -4.06 19.56
CA ALA A 80 8.91 -3.39 20.78
C ALA A 80 8.62 -1.89 20.81
N ALA A 81 8.72 -1.23 19.66
CA ALA A 81 8.48 0.20 19.53
C ALA A 81 7.00 0.58 19.63
N GLY A 82 6.07 -0.33 19.30
CA GLY A 82 4.64 -0.04 19.28
C GLY A 82 4.20 0.80 18.06
N HIS A 83 5.11 1.13 17.16
CA HIS A 83 4.85 1.93 15.97
C HIS A 83 5.70 1.46 14.78
N PRO A 84 5.40 1.91 13.56
CA PRO A 84 6.19 1.55 12.39
C PRO A 84 7.67 1.90 12.49
N ILE A 85 8.50 1.13 11.79
CA ILE A 85 9.93 1.42 11.62
C ILE A 85 10.27 1.38 10.13
N VAL A 86 10.90 2.45 9.64
CA VAL A 86 11.49 2.53 8.31
C VAL A 86 12.98 2.18 8.43
N LEU A 87 13.44 1.20 7.67
CA LEU A 87 14.85 0.78 7.64
C LEU A 87 15.40 0.94 6.23
N LYS A 88 16.34 1.87 6.06
CA LYS A 88 16.84 2.32 4.76
C LYS A 88 18.06 1.55 4.23
N ASP A 89 18.70 0.76 5.10
CA ASP A 89 19.81 -0.11 4.75
C ASP A 89 19.60 -1.49 5.39
N LEU A 90 19.35 -2.50 4.56
CA LEU A 90 19.16 -3.89 5.01
C LEU A 90 20.48 -4.65 5.21
N THR A 91 21.61 -4.12 4.75
CA THR A 91 22.91 -4.81 4.80
C THR A 91 23.78 -4.36 5.96
N ASN A 92 23.83 -3.05 6.24
CA ASN A 92 24.63 -2.49 7.33
C ASN A 92 23.77 -2.09 8.53
N SER A 93 22.89 -2.98 8.97
CA SER A 93 21.98 -2.71 10.09
C SER A 93 21.72 -3.95 10.94
N TYR A 94 20.81 -3.83 11.91
CA TYR A 94 20.34 -4.96 12.73
C TYR A 94 19.48 -5.98 11.96
N PHE A 95 19.29 -5.79 10.65
CA PHE A 95 18.49 -6.69 9.84
C PHE A 95 19.20 -8.05 9.67
N LYS A 96 18.59 -9.12 10.20
CA LYS A 96 19.18 -10.46 10.26
C LYS A 96 19.45 -11.12 8.90
N ARG A 97 18.74 -10.69 7.85
CA ARG A 97 18.70 -11.37 6.53
C ARG A 97 19.37 -10.55 5.44
N GLY A 98 20.34 -9.70 5.81
CA GLY A 98 20.94 -8.69 4.92
C GLY A 98 21.56 -9.26 3.64
N GLU A 99 22.35 -10.33 3.73
CA GLU A 99 22.96 -10.96 2.55
C GLU A 99 21.90 -11.48 1.56
N ALA A 100 20.87 -12.16 2.06
CA ALA A 100 19.78 -12.69 1.24
C ALA A 100 18.92 -11.56 0.62
N ALA A 101 18.65 -10.50 1.38
CA ALA A 101 17.95 -9.31 0.87
C ALA A 101 18.76 -8.61 -0.23
N SER A 102 20.08 -8.44 -0.02
CA SER A 102 20.98 -7.86 -1.02
C SER A 102 21.03 -8.68 -2.29
N ALA A 103 21.12 -10.00 -2.18
CA ALA A 103 21.11 -10.90 -3.35
C ALA A 103 19.77 -10.85 -4.12
N ALA A 104 18.68 -10.52 -3.42
CA ALA A 104 17.35 -10.32 -3.99
C ALA A 104 17.10 -8.89 -4.50
N GLY A 105 18.08 -7.98 -4.40
CA GLY A 105 17.94 -6.57 -4.81
C GLY A 105 17.07 -5.73 -3.87
N LEU A 106 16.79 -6.21 -2.66
CA LEU A 106 16.04 -5.48 -1.64
C LEU A 106 17.00 -4.61 -0.83
N THR A 107 16.65 -3.34 -0.66
CA THR A 107 17.56 -2.34 -0.05
C THR A 107 16.96 -1.64 1.16
N CYS A 108 15.63 -1.51 1.21
CA CYS A 108 14.95 -0.95 2.36
C CYS A 108 13.69 -1.76 2.70
N ALA A 109 13.21 -1.56 3.92
CA ALA A 109 11.98 -2.17 4.39
C ALA A 109 11.23 -1.28 5.37
N VAL A 110 9.92 -1.46 5.45
CA VAL A 110 9.07 -0.84 6.46
C VAL A 110 8.34 -1.93 7.22
N ALA A 111 8.51 -1.96 8.54
CA ALA A 111 7.76 -2.87 9.41
C ALA A 111 6.64 -2.10 10.10
N LEU A 112 5.40 -2.54 9.88
CA LEU A 112 4.16 -2.01 10.42
C LEU A 112 3.61 -2.99 11.47
N PRO A 113 3.73 -2.68 12.77
CA PRO A 113 3.11 -3.50 13.78
C PRO A 113 1.61 -3.16 13.88
N ILE A 114 0.78 -4.19 13.96
CA ILE A 114 -0.69 -4.08 14.04
C ILE A 114 -1.10 -4.55 15.43
N PHE A 115 -1.71 -3.66 16.20
CA PHE A 115 -2.14 -3.92 17.57
C PHE A 115 -3.66 -3.88 17.71
N ALA A 116 -4.18 -4.69 18.63
CA ALA A 116 -5.50 -4.48 19.22
C ALA A 116 -5.29 -4.11 20.69
N GLY A 117 -5.43 -2.81 21.01
CA GLY A 117 -5.00 -2.27 22.31
C GLY A 117 -3.50 -2.50 22.52
N GLN A 118 -3.13 -3.31 23.52
CA GLN A 118 -1.73 -3.62 23.84
C GLN A 118 -1.26 -4.96 23.24
N PHE A 119 -2.14 -5.71 22.57
CA PHE A 119 -1.83 -7.02 22.02
C PHE A 119 -1.38 -6.90 20.57
N LEU A 120 -0.14 -7.29 20.28
CA LEU A 120 0.33 -7.41 18.90
C LEU A 120 -0.46 -8.52 18.18
N ILE A 121 -1.07 -8.20 17.05
CA ILE A 121 -1.73 -9.16 16.18
C ILE A 121 -0.75 -9.72 15.15
N ALA A 122 -0.02 -8.83 14.47
CA ALA A 122 1.00 -9.18 13.48
C ALA A 122 1.95 -8.00 13.22
N VAL A 123 3.06 -8.26 12.55
CA VAL A 123 3.91 -7.24 11.93
C VAL A 123 3.92 -7.47 10.43
N LEU A 124 3.41 -6.49 9.68
CA LEU A 124 3.47 -6.46 8.22
C LEU A 124 4.78 -5.80 7.78
N VAL A 125 5.58 -6.46 6.95
CA VAL A 125 6.84 -5.91 6.44
C VAL A 125 6.75 -5.74 4.95
N LEU A 126 6.99 -4.51 4.47
CA LEU A 126 7.06 -4.17 3.05
C LEU A 126 8.53 -4.01 2.67
N PHE A 127 8.99 -4.76 1.67
CA PHE A 127 10.35 -4.64 1.14
C PHE A 127 10.34 -3.91 -0.18
N CYS A 128 11.29 -3.00 -0.34
CA CYS A 128 11.44 -2.23 -1.56
C CYS A 128 12.87 -2.40 -2.10
N GLY A 129 12.98 -2.32 -3.43
CA GLY A 129 14.26 -2.42 -4.14
C GLY A 129 14.80 -1.05 -4.53
N ASP A 130 16.13 -0.96 -4.70
CA ASP A 130 16.82 0.22 -5.19
C ASP A 130 17.02 0.11 -6.70
N ASP A 131 15.98 0.41 -7.47
CA ASP A 131 16.23 0.82 -8.84
C ASP A 131 16.22 2.35 -8.86
N ARG A 132 17.30 2.94 -9.37
CA ARG A 132 17.52 4.40 -9.42
C ARG A 132 16.45 5.17 -10.22
N GLU A 133 15.53 4.45 -10.86
CA GLU A 133 14.41 5.01 -11.61
C GLU A 133 13.11 5.08 -10.78
N HIS A 134 13.08 4.52 -9.57
CA HIS A 134 11.89 4.57 -8.71
C HIS A 134 11.76 5.89 -7.97
N VAL A 135 10.65 6.56 -8.28
CA VAL A 135 10.19 7.76 -7.62
C VAL A 135 8.94 7.42 -6.81
N GLY A 136 9.04 7.53 -5.50
CA GLY A 136 7.98 7.22 -4.56
C GLY A 136 8.45 7.53 -3.15
N ALA A 137 7.53 7.67 -2.22
CA ALA A 137 7.89 7.93 -0.83
C ALA A 137 7.05 7.12 0.14
N ILE A 138 7.73 6.56 1.15
CA ILE A 138 7.09 6.03 2.34
C ILE A 138 7.49 6.95 3.49
N GLU A 139 6.53 7.63 4.09
CA GLU A 139 6.79 8.59 5.17
C GLU A 139 6.09 8.13 6.45
N LEU A 140 6.77 8.26 7.58
CA LEU A 140 6.23 8.02 8.90
C LEU A 140 6.10 9.34 9.65
N TRP A 141 4.87 9.69 9.97
CA TRP A 141 4.53 10.92 10.67
C TRP A 141 4.03 10.61 12.07
N HIS A 142 4.35 11.49 13.02
CA HIS A 142 3.95 11.34 14.41
C HIS A 142 3.55 12.68 15.03
N THR A 143 2.53 12.61 15.89
CA THR A 143 2.14 13.68 16.80
C THR A 143 2.00 13.10 18.22
N PRO A 144 2.81 13.56 19.18
CA PRO A 144 2.67 13.13 20.56
C PRO A 144 1.32 13.54 21.16
N PRO A 145 0.83 12.85 22.22
CA PRO A 145 -0.38 13.26 22.93
C PRO A 145 -0.33 14.74 23.34
N GLY A 146 -1.39 15.48 22.98
CA GLY A 146 -1.52 16.91 23.31
C GLY A 146 -0.76 17.88 22.40
N SER A 147 0.02 17.39 21.43
CA SER A 147 0.63 18.25 20.40
C SER A 147 -0.41 18.81 19.44
N VAL A 148 -0.18 20.03 18.96
CA VAL A 148 -1.00 20.70 17.93
C VAL A 148 -0.46 20.51 16.51
N GLU A 149 0.74 19.95 16.39
CA GLU A 149 1.43 19.70 15.12
C GLU A 149 1.94 18.27 15.00
N MET A 150 1.97 17.78 13.76
CA MET A 150 2.51 16.49 13.36
C MET A 150 3.79 16.70 12.56
N GLY A 151 4.86 15.97 12.90
CA GLY A 151 6.15 16.03 12.24
C GLY A 151 6.57 14.71 11.61
N LEU A 152 7.48 14.76 10.65
CA LEU A 152 8.12 13.58 10.09
C LEU A 152 9.04 12.95 11.14
N VAL A 153 8.87 11.65 11.38
CA VAL A 153 9.80 10.84 12.19
C VAL A 153 10.88 10.27 11.31
N ASP A 154 10.48 9.59 10.23
CA ASP A 154 11.39 9.07 9.23
C ASP A 154 10.69 8.85 7.89
N GLY A 155 11.45 8.53 6.85
CA GLY A 155 10.90 8.16 5.56
C GLY A 155 11.94 7.70 4.56
N TYR A 156 11.48 7.00 3.54
CA TYR A 156 12.24 6.62 2.37
C TYR A 156 11.69 7.37 1.16
N TYR A 157 12.57 7.93 0.33
CA TYR A 157 12.19 8.85 -0.75
C TYR A 157 12.74 8.44 -2.13
N GLY A 158 13.37 7.27 -2.24
CA GLY A 158 14.06 6.87 -3.46
C GLY A 158 15.06 7.94 -3.90
N THR A 159 14.90 8.45 -5.11
CA THR A 159 15.71 9.54 -5.68
C THR A 159 15.12 10.95 -5.49
N ALA A 160 14.05 11.09 -4.70
CA ALA A 160 13.33 12.35 -4.51
C ALA A 160 13.89 13.24 -3.38
N ASP A 161 15.17 13.60 -3.44
CA ASP A 161 15.88 14.35 -2.37
C ASP A 161 15.18 15.65 -1.95
N ALA A 162 14.61 16.39 -2.91
CA ALA A 162 13.92 17.64 -2.61
C ALA A 162 12.60 17.43 -1.88
N LEU A 163 11.90 16.33 -2.17
CA LEU A 163 10.71 15.95 -1.43
C LEU A 163 11.09 15.59 0.00
N GLU A 164 12.15 14.80 0.19
CA GLU A 164 12.66 14.45 1.51
C GLU A 164 13.00 15.70 2.33
N TRP A 165 13.74 16.63 1.74
CA TRP A 165 14.10 17.89 2.39
C TRP A 165 12.84 18.62 2.89
N ASN A 166 11.82 18.77 2.04
CA ASN A 166 10.61 19.47 2.44
C ASN A 166 9.76 18.69 3.44
N SER A 167 9.71 17.36 3.37
CA SER A 167 9.05 16.53 4.39
C SER A 167 9.66 16.74 5.78
N ARG A 168 10.99 16.86 5.85
CA ARG A 168 11.71 17.07 7.11
C ARG A 168 11.46 18.44 7.74
N HIS A 169 11.11 19.44 6.93
CA HIS A 169 10.95 20.83 7.37
C HIS A 169 9.50 21.31 7.42
N ILE A 170 8.53 20.45 7.07
CA ILE A 170 7.11 20.76 7.19
C ILE A 170 6.50 20.15 8.45
N LYS A 171 5.52 20.85 9.02
CA LYS A 171 4.63 20.34 10.05
C LYS A 171 3.19 20.37 9.54
N PHE A 172 2.43 19.33 9.85
CA PHE A 172 1.02 19.26 9.50
C PHE A 172 0.17 19.59 10.72
N MET A 173 -0.82 20.46 10.53
CA MET A 173 -1.85 20.71 11.53
C MET A 173 -2.95 19.67 11.41
N HIS A 174 -3.69 19.47 12.50
CA HIS A 174 -4.84 18.57 12.55
C HIS A 174 -5.85 18.89 11.43
N GLY A 175 -6.15 17.90 10.57
CA GLY A 175 -7.06 18.02 9.43
C GLY A 175 -6.46 18.59 8.15
N ILE A 176 -5.19 19.03 8.16
CA ILE A 176 -4.55 19.70 7.02
C ILE A 176 -3.54 18.78 6.32
N GLY A 177 -3.64 18.69 4.99
CA GLY A 177 -2.82 17.78 4.19
C GLY A 177 -3.14 16.30 4.44
N LEU A 178 -2.46 15.40 3.75
CA LEU A 178 -2.73 13.96 3.86
C LEU A 178 -2.50 13.43 5.30
N PRO A 179 -1.33 13.63 5.95
CA PRO A 179 -1.13 13.15 7.31
C PRO A 179 -2.08 13.79 8.33
N GLY A 180 -2.32 15.10 8.22
CA GLY A 180 -3.22 15.81 9.12
C GLY A 180 -4.68 15.35 8.99
N ARG A 181 -5.16 15.00 7.78
CA ARG A 181 -6.51 14.45 7.59
C ARG A 181 -6.65 13.06 8.23
N VAL A 182 -5.65 12.19 8.08
CA VAL A 182 -5.64 10.89 8.77
C VAL A 182 -5.63 11.07 10.29
N TRP A 183 -4.80 11.99 10.79
CA TRP A 183 -4.78 12.35 12.20
C TRP A 183 -6.16 12.79 12.69
N ALA A 184 -6.86 13.62 11.91
CA ALA A 184 -8.15 14.16 12.31
C ALA A 184 -9.29 13.14 12.35
N THR A 185 -9.25 12.14 11.48
CA THR A 185 -10.34 11.17 11.35
C THR A 185 -10.05 9.83 12.03
N ALA A 186 -8.76 9.53 12.28
CA ALA A 186 -8.28 8.19 12.59
C ALA A 186 -8.77 7.13 11.57
N MET A 187 -8.96 7.56 10.31
CA MET A 187 -9.38 6.73 9.18
C MET A 187 -8.34 6.78 8.06
N PRO A 188 -8.23 5.74 7.24
CA PRO A 188 -7.46 5.81 6.00
C PRO A 188 -7.97 6.96 5.12
N VAL A 189 -7.03 7.66 4.49
CA VAL A 189 -7.36 8.73 3.55
C VAL A 189 -6.62 8.45 2.25
N ILE A 190 -7.35 8.29 1.16
CA ILE A 190 -6.80 8.25 -0.19
C ILE A 190 -6.89 9.67 -0.76
N MET A 191 -5.79 10.16 -1.33
CA MET A 191 -5.75 11.44 -2.01
C MET A 191 -5.25 11.27 -3.44
N GLU A 192 -6.02 11.86 -4.34
CA GLU A 192 -5.70 11.99 -5.76
C GLU A 192 -5.15 13.39 -6.05
N ASP A 193 -4.45 13.53 -7.18
CA ASP A 193 -3.89 14.79 -7.66
C ASP A 193 -3.02 15.56 -6.63
N LEU A 194 -2.18 14.86 -5.87
CA LEU A 194 -1.29 15.44 -4.85
C LEU A 194 -0.38 16.56 -5.42
N GLY A 195 0.03 16.47 -6.68
CA GLY A 195 0.82 17.50 -7.36
C GLY A 195 0.00 18.73 -7.82
N ARG A 196 -1.34 18.66 -7.86
CA ARG A 196 -2.20 19.74 -8.39
C ARG A 196 -3.14 20.32 -7.34
N SER A 197 -3.35 19.62 -6.23
CA SER A 197 -4.16 20.12 -5.12
C SER A 197 -3.37 21.09 -4.26
N ARG A 198 -3.82 22.36 -4.18
CA ARG A 198 -3.29 23.34 -3.21
C ARG A 198 -3.46 22.91 -1.75
N GLN A 199 -4.25 21.86 -1.49
CA GLN A 199 -4.41 21.25 -0.17
C GLN A 199 -3.23 20.34 0.20
N PHE A 200 -2.43 19.92 -0.79
CA PHE A 200 -1.13 19.30 -0.54
C PHE A 200 -0.09 20.41 -0.41
N LEU A 201 0.36 20.67 0.82
CA LEU A 201 1.24 21.78 1.15
C LEU A 201 2.59 21.76 0.38
N ARG A 202 2.98 20.61 -0.19
CA ARG A 202 4.23 20.40 -0.94
C ARG A 202 4.01 20.11 -2.44
N TRP A 203 2.88 20.57 -3.01
CA TRP A 203 2.44 20.24 -4.36
C TRP A 203 3.48 20.52 -5.45
N ALA A 204 4.24 21.61 -5.35
CA ALA A 204 5.23 21.98 -6.37
C ALA A 204 6.38 20.96 -6.51
N ASP A 205 6.85 20.37 -5.40
CA ASP A 205 7.90 19.35 -5.46
C ASP A 205 7.35 17.98 -5.82
N ALA A 206 6.16 17.63 -5.31
CA ALA A 206 5.47 16.41 -5.71
C ALA A 206 5.16 16.40 -7.21
N GLU A 207 4.73 17.53 -7.78
CA GLU A 207 4.55 17.68 -9.23
C GLU A 207 5.88 17.50 -9.98
N ARG A 208 6.96 18.11 -9.49
CA ARG A 208 8.29 18.02 -10.11
C ARG A 208 8.87 16.61 -10.13
N VAL A 209 8.56 15.79 -9.11
CA VAL A 209 8.96 14.37 -9.05
C VAL A 209 7.84 13.44 -9.53
N GLY A 210 6.70 13.97 -10.00
CA GLY A 210 5.60 13.19 -10.56
C GLY A 210 4.78 12.39 -9.54
N ILE A 211 4.88 12.68 -8.24
CA ILE A 211 3.98 12.14 -7.21
C ILE A 211 2.59 12.75 -7.39
N ASN A 212 1.61 11.87 -7.57
CA ASN A 212 0.26 12.28 -7.94
C ASN A 212 -0.81 11.63 -7.06
N HIS A 213 -0.55 10.49 -6.43
CA HIS A 213 -1.52 9.80 -5.59
C HIS A 213 -0.85 9.22 -4.36
N GLY A 214 -1.62 9.07 -3.30
CA GLY A 214 -1.13 8.41 -2.10
C GLY A 214 -2.24 8.05 -1.13
N ILE A 215 -1.91 7.16 -0.22
CA ILE A 215 -2.75 6.79 0.90
C ILE A 215 -2.03 7.16 2.20
N GLY A 216 -2.76 7.75 3.12
CA GLY A 216 -2.36 7.88 4.50
C GLY A 216 -3.14 6.87 5.34
N ILE A 217 -2.44 6.13 6.19
CA ILE A 217 -2.99 5.06 7.00
C ILE A 217 -2.66 5.36 8.46
N PRO A 218 -3.67 5.45 9.34
CA PRO A 218 -3.41 5.54 10.77
C PRO A 218 -2.85 4.19 11.26
N CYS A 219 -1.82 4.25 12.09
CA CYS A 219 -1.09 3.07 12.54
C CYS A 219 -0.58 3.25 13.97
N GLY A 220 0.21 2.29 14.44
CA GLY A 220 0.78 2.31 15.79
C GLY A 220 -0.21 1.89 16.86
N ARG A 221 0.29 1.83 18.09
CA ARG A 221 -0.44 1.37 19.28
C ARG A 221 -1.32 2.48 19.86
N ASP A 222 -2.51 2.09 20.30
CA ASP A 222 -3.46 3.00 20.95
C ASP A 222 -2.82 3.71 22.16
N GLY A 223 -3.10 5.01 22.30
CA GLY A 223 -2.69 5.83 23.45
C GLY A 223 -1.31 6.50 23.33
N GLU A 224 -0.55 6.24 22.27
CA GLU A 224 0.80 6.78 22.07
C GLU A 224 0.85 7.95 21.09
N GLY A 225 -0.21 8.78 21.05
CA GLY A 225 -0.37 9.85 20.06
C GLY A 225 -0.89 9.32 18.72
N ALA A 226 -0.86 10.15 17.67
CA ALA A 226 -1.24 9.67 16.34
C ALA A 226 0.01 9.35 15.51
N TRP A 227 -0.01 8.17 14.89
CA TRP A 227 0.98 7.76 13.91
C TRP A 227 0.30 7.61 12.56
N VAL A 228 0.97 8.09 11.52
CA VAL A 228 0.47 8.00 10.15
C VAL A 228 1.59 7.50 9.25
N LEU A 229 1.33 6.38 8.57
CA LEU A 229 2.15 5.94 7.45
C LEU A 229 1.53 6.51 6.17
N THR A 230 2.32 7.20 5.35
CA THR A 230 1.90 7.56 4.00
C THR A 230 2.68 6.79 2.95
N LEU A 231 1.97 6.24 1.98
CA LEU A 231 2.52 5.62 0.78
C LEU A 231 2.19 6.53 -0.40
N LEU A 232 3.21 7.16 -0.99
CA LEU A 232 3.09 8.12 -2.08
C LEU A 232 3.64 7.52 -3.38
N SER A 233 2.77 7.38 -4.37
CA SER A 233 3.10 6.86 -5.70
C SER A 233 3.44 7.99 -6.67
N ALA A 234 4.47 7.80 -7.50
CA ALA A 234 4.69 8.62 -8.69
C ALA A 234 4.14 7.94 -9.95
N LEU A 235 3.80 8.75 -10.95
CA LEU A 235 3.25 8.31 -12.24
C LEU A 235 4.06 7.20 -12.92
N GLY A 236 5.39 7.19 -12.76
CA GLY A 236 6.28 6.23 -13.42
C GLY A 236 6.50 4.92 -12.66
N THR A 237 6.36 4.95 -11.34
CA THR A 237 6.77 3.88 -10.43
C THR A 237 5.82 3.82 -9.24
N PRO A 238 4.60 3.29 -9.45
CA PRO A 238 3.62 3.23 -8.39
C PRO A 238 4.10 2.34 -7.23
N ILE A 239 3.80 2.75 -6.00
CA ILE A 239 3.96 1.88 -4.82
C ILE A 239 3.00 0.70 -4.93
N ALA A 240 1.75 1.00 -5.30
CA ALA A 240 0.72 0.04 -5.69
C ALA A 240 -0.14 0.63 -6.79
N ARG A 241 -0.74 -0.24 -7.61
CA ARG A 241 -1.55 0.15 -8.78
C ARG A 241 -3.01 0.45 -8.43
N ARG A 242 -3.43 0.03 -7.23
CA ARG A 242 -4.75 0.32 -6.65
C ARG A 242 -4.66 0.37 -5.14
N PHE A 243 -5.42 1.28 -4.55
CA PHE A 243 -5.70 1.36 -3.12
C PHE A 243 -7.21 1.35 -2.89
N GLU A 244 -7.66 0.63 -1.89
CA GLU A 244 -9.05 0.61 -1.45
C GLU A 244 -9.12 0.73 0.07
N SER A 245 -10.12 1.44 0.57
CA SER A 245 -10.47 1.50 1.98
C SER A 245 -11.91 1.03 2.12
N TRP A 246 -12.10 -0.01 2.91
CA TRP A 246 -13.38 -0.63 3.19
C TRP A 246 -13.72 -0.42 4.66
N ILE A 247 -14.97 -0.08 4.97
CA ILE A 247 -15.42 0.17 6.35
C ILE A 247 -16.62 -0.73 6.68
N PRO A 248 -16.81 -1.11 7.96
CA PRO A 248 -18.07 -1.73 8.37
C PRO A 248 -19.26 -0.84 8.02
N ASP A 249 -20.33 -1.44 7.52
CA ASP A 249 -21.61 -0.76 7.33
C ASP A 249 -22.26 -0.40 8.68
N ALA A 250 -23.37 0.34 8.63
CA ALA A 250 -24.04 0.83 9.84
C ALA A 250 -24.50 -0.32 10.75
N ASP A 251 -24.95 -1.42 10.16
CA ASP A 251 -25.46 -2.60 10.87
C ASP A 251 -24.35 -3.57 11.30
N HIS A 252 -23.09 -3.30 10.92
CA HIS A 252 -21.94 -4.17 11.12
C HIS A 252 -22.15 -5.57 10.54
N GLY A 253 -22.91 -5.67 9.45
CA GLY A 253 -23.22 -6.90 8.71
C GLY A 253 -22.24 -7.18 7.58
N GLY A 254 -21.54 -6.16 7.09
CA GLY A 254 -20.55 -6.29 6.02
C GLY A 254 -19.60 -5.11 5.92
N LEU A 255 -18.59 -5.24 5.05
CA LEU A 255 -17.77 -4.11 4.61
C LEU A 255 -18.33 -3.47 3.35
N ILE A 256 -18.26 -2.15 3.27
CA ILE A 256 -18.58 -1.34 2.09
C ILE A 256 -17.39 -0.49 1.69
N LEU A 257 -17.25 -0.18 0.40
CA LEU A 257 -16.18 0.70 -0.08
C LEU A 257 -16.40 2.11 0.48
N HIS A 258 -15.40 2.61 1.20
CA HIS A 258 -15.36 3.98 1.70
C HIS A 258 -14.66 4.92 0.71
N ALA A 259 -13.51 4.48 0.18
CA ALA A 259 -12.72 5.22 -0.78
C ALA A 259 -11.88 4.24 -1.60
N GLY A 260 -11.55 4.60 -2.83
CA GLY A 260 -10.69 3.78 -3.67
C GLY A 260 -10.07 4.56 -4.82
N TYR A 261 -8.89 4.14 -5.24
CA TYR A 261 -8.15 4.67 -6.37
C TYR A 261 -7.59 3.50 -7.18
N CYS A 262 -7.63 3.59 -8.51
CA CYS A 262 -7.01 2.62 -9.41
C CYS A 262 -6.41 3.32 -10.63
N GLU A 263 -5.18 2.96 -11.01
CA GLU A 263 -4.52 3.55 -12.18
C GLU A 263 -5.24 3.25 -13.52
N HIS A 264 -5.90 2.09 -13.61
CA HIS A 264 -6.41 1.53 -14.87
C HIS A 264 -7.93 1.33 -14.88
N ALA A 265 -8.64 1.59 -13.77
CA ALA A 265 -10.09 1.43 -13.68
C ALA A 265 -10.78 2.77 -13.44
N ALA A 266 -11.94 2.95 -14.07
CA ALA A 266 -12.84 4.07 -13.79
C ALA A 266 -13.46 3.98 -12.38
N ASP A 267 -13.91 5.14 -11.86
CA ASP A 267 -14.57 5.38 -10.58
C ASP A 267 -14.98 4.11 -9.79
N LEU A 268 -14.13 3.69 -8.84
CA LEU A 268 -14.36 2.50 -8.02
C LEU A 268 -15.64 2.61 -7.17
N ALA A 269 -16.05 3.83 -6.80
CA ALA A 269 -17.28 4.04 -6.05
C ALA A 269 -18.51 3.66 -6.89
N SER A 270 -18.45 3.86 -8.21
CA SER A 270 -19.49 3.40 -9.12
C SER A 270 -19.42 1.89 -9.36
N VAL A 271 -18.22 1.33 -9.52
CA VAL A 271 -18.02 -0.13 -9.72
C VAL A 271 -18.54 -0.95 -8.55
N TYR A 272 -18.25 -0.52 -7.32
CA TYR A 272 -18.65 -1.24 -6.10
C TYR A 272 -19.92 -0.69 -5.46
N ARG A 273 -20.73 0.07 -6.21
CA ARG A 273 -22.01 0.58 -5.70
C ARG A 273 -22.92 -0.58 -5.28
N GLY A 274 -23.27 -0.63 -4.01
CA GLY A 274 -24.13 -1.68 -3.45
C GLY A 274 -23.43 -3.01 -3.21
N VAL A 275 -22.12 -3.11 -3.41
CA VAL A 275 -21.33 -4.27 -3.00
C VAL A 275 -21.15 -4.22 -1.49
N VAL A 276 -21.52 -5.31 -0.83
CA VAL A 276 -21.30 -5.55 0.59
C VAL A 276 -20.49 -6.83 0.71
N VAL A 277 -19.31 -6.74 1.32
CA VAL A 277 -18.45 -7.89 1.55
C VAL A 277 -18.81 -8.50 2.92
N PRO A 278 -19.38 -9.71 2.96
CA PRO A 278 -19.72 -10.34 4.22
C PRO A 278 -18.46 -10.78 4.99
N PRO A 279 -18.58 -11.19 6.27
CA PRO A 279 -17.44 -11.66 7.05
C PRO A 279 -16.66 -12.80 6.37
N ASP A 280 -17.31 -13.66 5.58
CA ASP A 280 -16.72 -14.75 4.79
C ASP A 280 -16.42 -14.41 3.32
N GLY A 281 -16.59 -13.16 2.92
CA GLY A 281 -16.35 -12.67 1.57
C GLY A 281 -14.87 -12.44 1.26
N GLY A 282 -14.13 -13.52 1.01
CA GLY A 282 -12.73 -13.45 0.56
C GLY A 282 -11.77 -12.85 1.59
N LEU A 283 -10.67 -12.26 1.11
CA LEU A 283 -9.60 -11.75 1.95
C LEU A 283 -10.05 -10.59 2.84
N LEU A 284 -10.85 -9.66 2.30
CA LEU A 284 -11.34 -8.48 3.02
C LEU A 284 -12.22 -8.89 4.21
N GLY A 285 -13.16 -9.82 4.00
CA GLY A 285 -13.98 -10.39 5.07
C GLY A 285 -13.14 -11.12 6.12
N HIS A 286 -12.13 -11.89 5.67
CA HIS A 286 -11.20 -12.57 6.57
C HIS A 286 -10.47 -11.58 7.50
N VAL A 287 -9.87 -10.52 6.94
CA VAL A 287 -9.18 -9.48 7.73
C VAL A 287 -10.14 -8.80 8.69
N TRP A 288 -11.37 -8.52 8.27
CA TRP A 288 -12.38 -7.92 9.15
C TRP A 288 -12.70 -8.79 10.36
N ARG A 289 -12.91 -10.09 10.16
CA ARG A 289 -13.24 -11.02 11.25
C ARG A 289 -12.09 -11.25 12.22
N THR A 290 -10.87 -11.40 11.70
CA THR A 290 -9.72 -11.81 12.51
C THR A 290 -8.99 -10.64 13.12
N GLY A 291 -9.11 -9.44 12.53
CA GLY A 291 -8.27 -8.30 12.87
C GLY A 291 -6.79 -8.50 12.52
N ALA A 292 -6.46 -9.57 11.78
CA ALA A 292 -5.11 -9.87 11.31
C ALA A 292 -4.97 -9.46 9.84
N PRO A 293 -3.80 -8.94 9.40
CA PRO A 293 -3.56 -8.70 7.99
C PRO A 293 -3.54 -10.03 7.22
N ALA A 294 -3.82 -9.97 5.93
CA ALA A 294 -3.77 -11.13 5.05
C ALA A 294 -3.30 -10.71 3.66
N LEU A 295 -2.91 -11.70 2.86
CA LEU A 295 -2.45 -11.51 1.49
C LEU A 295 -3.01 -12.59 0.56
N ALA A 296 -3.12 -12.24 -0.72
CA ALA A 296 -3.53 -13.13 -1.79
C ALA A 296 -2.56 -13.00 -2.95
N SER A 297 -2.05 -14.15 -3.43
CA SER A 297 -1.21 -14.23 -4.64
C SER A 297 -2.03 -14.38 -5.93
N GLU A 298 -3.35 -14.61 -5.78
CA GLU A 298 -4.33 -14.76 -6.85
C GLU A 298 -5.65 -14.17 -6.36
N LEU A 299 -6.41 -13.49 -7.23
CA LEU A 299 -7.65 -12.79 -6.86
C LEU A 299 -8.92 -13.48 -7.40
N THR A 300 -8.77 -14.67 -7.97
CA THR A 300 -9.88 -15.43 -8.57
C THR A 300 -10.87 -15.97 -7.54
N SER A 301 -10.46 -16.08 -6.27
CA SER A 301 -11.30 -16.51 -5.14
C SER A 301 -12.00 -15.35 -4.42
N GLU A 302 -11.76 -14.10 -4.83
CA GLU A 302 -12.44 -12.93 -4.26
C GLU A 302 -13.92 -12.88 -4.68
N PRO A 303 -14.77 -12.15 -3.95
CA PRO A 303 -16.16 -11.93 -4.33
C PRO A 303 -16.28 -11.48 -5.81
N ALA A 304 -17.27 -12.00 -6.53
CA ALA A 304 -17.33 -11.94 -7.99
C ALA A 304 -17.06 -10.54 -8.58
N MET A 305 -17.65 -9.49 -8.01
CA MET A 305 -17.44 -8.11 -8.47
C MET A 305 -16.01 -7.60 -8.25
N ILE A 306 -15.38 -7.99 -7.14
CA ILE A 306 -13.98 -7.65 -6.84
C ILE A 306 -13.08 -8.40 -7.82
N ALA A 307 -13.26 -9.72 -7.97
CA ALA A 307 -12.46 -10.55 -8.87
C ALA A 307 -12.50 -10.02 -10.32
N VAL A 308 -13.69 -9.72 -10.84
CA VAL A 308 -13.87 -9.14 -12.19
C VAL A 308 -13.17 -7.78 -12.29
N SER A 309 -13.39 -6.88 -11.34
CA SER A 309 -12.81 -5.54 -11.38
C SER A 309 -11.28 -5.57 -11.30
N THR A 310 -10.70 -6.46 -10.47
CA THR A 310 -9.25 -6.63 -10.38
C THR A 310 -8.66 -7.26 -11.62
N ALA A 311 -9.37 -8.20 -12.26
CA ALA A 311 -8.93 -8.84 -13.51
C ALA A 311 -8.93 -7.85 -14.68
N GLU A 312 -9.96 -7.00 -14.80
CA GLU A 312 -10.03 -5.93 -15.81
C GLU A 312 -8.88 -4.92 -15.64
N ALA A 313 -8.48 -4.63 -14.39
CA ALA A 313 -7.33 -3.78 -14.09
C ALA A 313 -5.97 -4.51 -14.22
N GLY A 314 -5.97 -5.82 -14.53
CA GLY A 314 -4.76 -6.64 -14.63
C GLY A 314 -3.99 -6.74 -13.31
N LEU A 315 -4.69 -6.76 -12.18
CA LEU A 315 -4.13 -6.91 -10.83
C LEU A 315 -4.17 -8.39 -10.45
N THR A 316 -3.11 -8.88 -9.82
CA THR A 316 -2.98 -10.31 -9.50
C THR A 316 -2.77 -10.58 -8.04
N THR A 317 -2.30 -9.60 -7.28
CA THR A 317 -2.03 -9.75 -5.85
C THR A 317 -2.75 -8.69 -5.03
N MET A 318 -3.03 -9.02 -3.77
CA MET A 318 -3.63 -8.13 -2.81
C MET A 318 -2.95 -8.30 -1.46
N VAL A 319 -2.69 -7.18 -0.78
CA VAL A 319 -2.41 -7.14 0.65
C VAL A 319 -3.55 -6.38 1.30
N ALA A 320 -4.17 -6.97 2.32
CA ALA A 320 -5.23 -6.37 3.09
C ALA A 320 -4.79 -6.24 4.55
N MET A 321 -4.95 -5.04 5.11
CA MET A 321 -4.50 -4.68 6.45
C MET A 321 -5.64 -4.03 7.23
N PRO A 322 -5.90 -4.47 8.47
CA PRO A 322 -6.90 -3.85 9.31
C PRO A 322 -6.35 -2.56 9.92
N VAL A 323 -7.21 -1.56 9.99
CA VAL A 323 -7.02 -0.38 10.83
C VAL A 323 -7.87 -0.56 12.07
N ILE A 324 -7.20 -0.71 13.20
CA ILE A 324 -7.82 -0.96 14.50
C ILE A 324 -7.55 0.26 15.38
N ALA A 325 -8.60 0.76 16.04
CA ALA A 325 -8.47 1.81 17.04
C ALA A 325 -9.45 1.52 18.18
N ASN A 326 -8.99 1.67 19.42
CA ASN A 326 -9.79 1.36 20.62
C ASN A 326 -10.37 -0.07 20.58
N ALA A 327 -9.54 -1.04 20.15
CA ALA A 327 -9.93 -2.44 19.97
C ALA A 327 -11.10 -2.71 19.01
N ALA A 328 -11.49 -1.73 18.18
CA ALA A 328 -12.50 -1.90 17.15
C ALA A 328 -11.88 -1.74 15.76
N LEU A 329 -12.33 -2.56 14.80
CA LEU A 329 -11.93 -2.39 13.40
C LEU A 329 -12.64 -1.18 12.81
N LYS A 330 -11.84 -0.20 12.37
CA LYS A 330 -12.30 1.03 11.74
C LYS A 330 -12.41 0.89 10.23
N ALA A 331 -11.43 0.22 9.63
CA ALA A 331 -11.38 -0.02 8.20
C ALA A 331 -10.52 -1.25 7.88
N VAL A 332 -10.67 -1.77 6.67
CA VAL A 332 -9.68 -2.63 6.01
C VAL A 332 -9.10 -1.83 4.84
N VAL A 333 -7.80 -1.64 4.85
CA VAL A 333 -7.07 -1.03 3.74
C VAL A 333 -6.51 -2.15 2.87
N ALA A 334 -6.75 -2.08 1.57
CA ALA A 334 -6.19 -3.01 0.61
C ALA A 334 -5.36 -2.27 -0.45
N TRP A 335 -4.26 -2.89 -0.86
CA TRP A 335 -3.51 -2.45 -2.03
C TRP A 335 -3.13 -3.61 -2.92
N TYR A 336 -3.03 -3.33 -4.20
CA TYR A 336 -2.91 -4.33 -5.25
C TYR A 336 -1.72 -4.03 -6.15
N LEU A 337 -0.99 -5.09 -6.50
CA LEU A 337 0.13 -5.06 -7.45
C LEU A 337 -0.24 -5.84 -8.71
#